data_AF-A0A538KFQ2-F1
#
_entry.id   AF-A0A538KFQ2-F1
#
_cell.length_a   1.000
_cell.length_b   1.000
_cell.length_c   1.000
_cell.angle_alpha   90.00
_cell.angle_beta   90.00
_cell.angle_gamma   90.00
#
_symmetry.space_group_name_H-M   'P 1'
#
loop_
_entity.id
_entity.type
_entity.pdbx_description
1 polymer ?
#
loop_
_entity_poly.entity_id
_entity_poly.type
_entity_poly.pdbx_seq_one_letter_code
_entity_poly.pdbx_strand_id
1 'polypeptide(L)'
;MLRLTAAVVAVAALAVGFGSSASVGTGTVACSTSSFSISFDPKRRVVVTSGDNKVLASASFSARSLGSECKRVAEPKGFADGGLGPEIRKTISFRCAANAPIRIHVNPITDEAGKIVGSNLGVGIGAPRLRVIVSAVLKNRGDPYASRVYRAKSYCKLGAR
;
A
#
# COMPACT_ATOMS: atom_id res chain seq x y z
N MET A 1 -35.95 -46.74 6.98
CA MET A 1 -36.08 -45.32 6.58
C MET A 1 -35.63 -44.47 7.77
N LEU A 2 -34.36 -44.04 7.80
CA LEU A 2 -33.78 -43.24 8.89
C LEU A 2 -33.63 -41.80 8.39
N ARG A 3 -34.31 -40.84 9.04
CA ARG A 3 -34.30 -39.42 8.64
C ARG A 3 -33.49 -38.58 9.63
N LEU A 4 -32.54 -37.85 9.03
CA LEU A 4 -31.95 -36.55 9.39
C LEU A 4 -31.30 -36.36 10.77
N THR A 5 -29.97 -36.38 10.78
CA THR A 5 -29.14 -35.54 11.65
C THR A 5 -28.70 -34.30 10.86
N ALA A 6 -29.18 -33.11 11.23
CA ALA A 6 -28.69 -31.84 10.70
C ALA A 6 -27.58 -31.31 11.63
N ALA A 7 -26.33 -31.45 11.21
CA ALA A 7 -25.19 -30.82 11.87
C ALA A 7 -25.13 -29.35 11.43
N VAL A 8 -25.41 -28.44 12.36
CA VAL A 8 -25.23 -27.00 12.16
C VAL A 8 -23.73 -26.70 12.25
N VAL A 9 -23.09 -26.46 11.11
CA VAL A 9 -21.72 -25.96 11.05
C VAL A 9 -21.77 -24.46 11.34
N ALA A 10 -21.44 -24.09 12.58
CA ALA A 10 -21.21 -22.69 12.94
C ALA A 10 -19.94 -22.20 12.23
N VAL A 11 -20.11 -21.43 11.16
CA VAL A 11 -19.02 -20.71 10.51
C VAL A 11 -18.61 -19.57 11.45
N ALA A 12 -17.52 -19.76 12.18
CA ALA A 12 -16.87 -18.71 12.94
C ALA A 12 -16.42 -17.62 11.96
N ALA A 13 -17.20 -16.55 11.85
CA ALA A 13 -16.78 -15.33 11.19
C ALA A 13 -15.65 -14.72 12.01
N LEU A 14 -14.40 -14.94 11.59
CA LEU A 14 -13.26 -14.15 12.04
C LEU A 14 -13.46 -12.71 11.56
N ALA A 15 -14.15 -11.93 12.39
CA ALA A 15 -14.09 -10.47 12.35
C ALA A 15 -12.65 -10.08 12.71
N VAL A 16 -11.78 -10.05 11.70
CA VAL A 16 -10.49 -9.37 11.78
C VAL A 16 -10.79 -7.88 12.02
N GLY A 17 -10.71 -7.49 13.29
CA GLY A 17 -10.79 -6.11 13.71
C GLY A 17 -9.76 -5.29 12.95
N PHE A 18 -10.24 -4.44 12.06
CA PHE A 18 -9.43 -3.42 11.43
C PHE A 18 -9.02 -2.45 12.53
N GLY A 19 -7.84 -2.66 13.12
CA GLY A 19 -7.22 -1.67 13.99
C GLY A 19 -7.24 -0.33 13.26
N SER A 20 -7.94 0.64 13.84
CA SER A 20 -8.06 2.01 13.33
C SER A 20 -6.66 2.58 13.16
N SER A 21 -6.11 2.40 11.96
CA SER A 21 -4.88 3.06 11.58
C SER A 21 -5.29 4.50 11.33
N ALA A 22 -5.01 5.38 12.30
CA ALA A 22 -5.41 6.78 12.25
C ALA A 22 -5.04 7.38 10.89
N SER A 23 -6.01 8.04 10.26
CA SER A 23 -5.78 8.68 8.97
C SER A 23 -4.76 9.80 9.13
N VAL A 24 -3.74 9.84 8.26
CA VAL A 24 -2.70 10.86 8.28
C VAL A 24 -2.82 11.80 7.06
N GLY A 25 -2.34 13.02 7.22
CA GLY A 25 -2.10 13.93 6.09
C GLY A 25 -0.92 13.42 5.27
N THR A 26 0.27 13.92 5.58
CA THR A 26 1.54 13.41 5.06
C THR A 26 2.29 12.67 6.15
N GLY A 27 3.07 11.66 5.79
CA GLY A 27 3.95 11.02 6.74
C GLY A 27 4.89 9.99 6.12
N THR A 28 5.97 9.73 6.83
CA THR A 28 6.98 8.74 6.44
C THR A 28 7.30 7.81 7.60
N VAL A 29 7.43 6.52 7.29
CA VAL A 29 7.90 5.51 8.23
C VAL A 29 9.09 4.75 7.65
N ALA A 30 9.96 4.27 8.54
CA ALA A 30 11.00 3.29 8.25
C ALA A 30 10.62 1.96 8.88
N CYS A 31 10.56 0.90 8.07
CA CYS A 31 10.24 -0.45 8.50
C CYS A 31 11.52 -1.29 8.48
N SER A 32 11.73 -2.17 9.45
CA SER A 32 12.91 -3.06 9.50
C SER A 32 12.91 -4.11 8.38
N THR A 33 11.74 -4.44 7.84
CA THR A 33 11.62 -5.40 6.74
C THR A 33 12.19 -4.87 5.42
N SER A 34 12.75 -5.79 4.63
CA SER A 34 13.11 -5.59 3.22
C SER A 34 12.15 -6.33 2.26
N SER A 35 11.32 -7.25 2.78
CA SER A 35 10.35 -8.03 2.00
C SER A 35 8.92 -7.58 2.31
N PHE A 36 8.16 -7.32 1.25
CA PHE A 36 6.80 -6.79 1.37
C PHE A 36 5.95 -7.16 0.15
N SER A 37 4.63 -7.09 0.32
CA SER A 37 3.67 -7.23 -0.77
C SER A 37 2.89 -5.95 -0.98
N ILE A 38 2.49 -5.71 -2.22
CA ILE A 38 1.56 -4.65 -2.61
C ILE A 38 0.28 -5.31 -3.08
N SER A 39 -0.85 -4.84 -2.56
CA SER A 39 -2.17 -5.08 -3.12
C SER A 39 -2.77 -3.75 -3.56
N PHE A 40 -3.06 -3.62 -4.85
CA PHE A 40 -3.59 -2.41 -5.46
C PHE A 40 -4.94 -2.72 -6.11
N ASP A 41 -5.96 -1.99 -5.70
CA ASP A 41 -7.25 -1.91 -6.37
C ASP A 41 -7.49 -0.45 -6.79
N PRO A 42 -7.49 -0.14 -8.10
CA PRO A 42 -7.62 1.23 -8.59
C PRO A 42 -8.96 1.88 -8.20
N LYS A 43 -9.97 1.08 -7.82
CA LYS A 43 -11.31 1.56 -7.40
C LYS A 43 -11.44 1.72 -5.89
N ARG A 44 -10.44 1.27 -5.10
CA ARG A 44 -10.56 1.23 -3.64
C ARG A 44 -9.35 1.80 -2.92
N ARG A 45 -8.22 1.11 -3.00
CA ARG A 45 -7.05 1.37 -2.14
C ARG A 45 -5.79 0.65 -2.61
N VAL A 46 -4.66 1.08 -2.06
CA VAL A 46 -3.39 0.37 -2.05
C VAL A 46 -3.07 -0.03 -0.61
N VAL A 47 -2.53 -1.24 -0.43
CA VAL A 47 -2.08 -1.76 0.87
C VAL A 47 -0.68 -2.33 0.71
N VAL A 48 0.20 -1.96 1.64
CA VAL A 48 1.53 -2.53 1.79
C VAL A 48 1.53 -3.47 2.98
N THR A 49 1.92 -4.72 2.79
CA THR A 49 2.03 -5.71 3.86
C THR A 49 3.46 -6.23 3.97
N SER A 50 3.92 -6.59 5.18
CA SER A 50 5.19 -7.29 5.37
C SER A 50 5.13 -8.71 4.82
N GLY A 51 6.28 -9.39 4.77
CA GLY A 51 6.35 -10.84 4.53
C GLY A 51 5.46 -11.65 5.47
N ASP A 52 5.27 -11.19 6.71
CA ASP A 52 4.42 -11.81 7.73
C ASP A 52 2.96 -11.33 7.70
N ASN A 53 2.52 -10.72 6.61
CA ASN A 53 1.15 -10.22 6.38
C ASN A 53 0.67 -9.10 7.31
N LYS A 54 1.57 -8.43 8.04
CA LYS A 54 1.22 -7.23 8.82
C LYS A 54 1.07 -6.02 7.91
N VAL A 55 0.05 -5.19 8.13
CA VAL A 55 -0.16 -3.96 7.34
C VAL A 55 0.87 -2.90 7.75
N LEU A 56 1.71 -2.48 6.80
CA LEU A 56 2.75 -1.47 7.01
C LEU A 56 2.29 -0.06 6.62
N ALA A 57 1.41 0.03 5.63
CA ALA A 57 0.76 1.28 5.21
C ALA A 57 -0.44 0.99 4.31
N SER A 58 -1.33 1.96 4.18
CA SER A 58 -2.37 1.94 3.16
C SER A 58 -2.71 3.34 2.69
N ALA A 59 -3.26 3.44 1.48
CA ALA A 59 -3.83 4.68 0.98
C ALA A 59 -5.10 4.39 0.18
N SER A 60 -6.06 5.30 0.27
CA SER A 60 -7.32 5.34 -0.48
C SER A 60 -7.49 6.75 -1.05
N PHE A 61 -8.63 7.03 -1.68
CA PHE A 61 -8.89 8.37 -2.24
C PHE A 61 -8.89 9.48 -1.18
N SER A 62 -9.31 9.19 0.06
CA SER A 62 -9.47 10.20 1.12
C SER A 62 -8.66 9.92 2.39
N ALA A 63 -8.29 8.65 2.63
CA ALA A 63 -7.56 8.25 3.83
C ALA A 63 -6.20 7.64 3.48
N ARG A 64 -5.21 7.91 4.35
CA ARG A 64 -3.86 7.35 4.30
C ARG A 64 -3.52 6.86 5.69
N SER A 65 -2.81 5.75 5.80
CA SER A 65 -2.41 5.22 7.09
C SER A 65 -1.00 4.65 7.05
N LEU A 66 -0.33 4.71 8.19
CA LEU A 66 0.99 4.15 8.42
C LEU A 66 0.86 3.14 9.57
N GLY A 67 1.41 1.94 9.38
CA GLY A 67 1.33 0.86 10.35
C GLY A 67 2.21 1.10 11.57
N SER A 68 1.79 0.59 12.71
CA SER A 68 2.52 0.66 14.00
C SER A 68 3.83 -0.13 14.00
N GLU A 69 3.98 -1.10 13.09
CA GLU A 69 5.18 -1.93 12.96
C GLU A 69 6.40 -1.16 12.43
N CYS A 70 6.21 0.07 11.97
CA CYS A 70 7.26 0.90 11.41
C CYS A 70 7.50 2.16 12.27
N LYS A 71 8.74 2.61 12.34
CA LYS A 71 9.11 3.82 13.08
C LYS A 71 8.82 5.07 12.25
N ARG A 72 8.13 6.06 12.83
CA ARG A 72 8.01 7.40 12.23
C ARG A 72 9.36 8.05 12.05
N VAL A 73 9.58 8.64 10.86
CA VAL A 73 10.82 9.34 10.51
C VAL A 73 10.50 10.62 9.75
N ALA A 74 11.50 11.48 9.59
CA ALA A 74 11.39 12.69 8.78
C ALA A 74 11.03 12.36 7.33
N GLU A 75 10.33 13.29 6.68
CA GLU A 75 9.97 13.16 5.26
C GLU A 75 11.22 13.16 4.36
N PRO A 76 11.18 12.43 3.23
CA PRO A 76 12.27 12.46 2.26
C PRO A 76 12.50 13.89 1.75
N LYS A 77 13.77 14.29 1.64
CA LYS A 77 14.15 15.58 1.03
C LYS A 77 14.12 15.54 -0.50
N GLY A 78 13.84 14.38 -1.08
CA GLY A 78 13.73 14.18 -2.52
C GLY A 78 13.48 12.72 -2.88
N PHE A 79 13.08 12.50 -4.13
CA PHE A 79 12.73 11.19 -4.68
C PHE A 79 13.66 10.84 -5.85
N ALA A 80 13.94 9.55 -6.04
CA ALA A 80 14.60 9.01 -7.23
C ALA A 80 13.76 7.85 -7.77
N ASP A 81 13.15 8.05 -8.94
CA ASP A 81 12.10 7.20 -9.52
C ASP A 81 12.44 6.62 -10.91
N GLY A 82 13.63 6.92 -11.45
CA GLY A 82 14.08 6.48 -12.78
C GLY A 82 14.21 4.97 -13.02
N GLY A 83 13.85 4.12 -12.05
CA GLY A 83 13.82 2.66 -12.18
C GLY A 83 12.41 2.04 -12.19
N LEU A 84 11.36 2.87 -12.15
CA LEU A 84 9.98 2.39 -12.20
C LEU A 84 9.61 1.92 -13.60
N GLY A 85 8.90 0.79 -13.68
CA GLY A 85 8.36 0.27 -14.94
C GLY A 85 7.09 1.01 -15.40
N PRO A 86 6.38 0.46 -16.40
CA PRO A 86 5.15 1.06 -16.91
C PRO A 86 4.05 1.11 -15.85
N GLU A 87 3.10 2.03 -16.03
CA GLU A 87 1.92 2.13 -15.19
C GLU A 87 1.01 0.91 -15.28
N ILE A 88 0.39 0.55 -14.15
CA ILE A 88 -0.58 -0.53 -14.04
C ILE A 88 -1.88 0.06 -13.49
N ARG A 89 -2.96 -0.03 -14.26
CA ARG A 89 -4.28 0.58 -13.96
C ARG A 89 -5.36 -0.44 -13.60
N LYS A 90 -4.96 -1.66 -13.24
CA LYS A 90 -5.87 -2.76 -12.91
C LYS A 90 -5.57 -3.31 -11.53
N THR A 91 -6.55 -4.02 -10.97
CA THR A 91 -6.37 -4.75 -9.71
C THR A 91 -5.20 -5.72 -9.84
N ILE A 92 -4.23 -5.61 -8.93
CA ILE A 92 -3.01 -6.42 -8.98
C ILE A 92 -2.43 -6.61 -7.59
N SER A 93 -1.73 -7.73 -7.42
CA SER A 93 -0.86 -7.96 -6.28
C SER A 93 0.50 -8.45 -6.72
N PHE A 94 1.54 -8.04 -6.02
CA PHE A 94 2.91 -8.45 -6.30
C PHE A 94 3.78 -8.40 -5.05
N ARG A 95 4.80 -9.26 -5.02
CA ARG A 95 5.81 -9.29 -3.96
C ARG A 95 7.03 -8.49 -4.37
N CYS A 96 7.66 -7.83 -3.41
CA CYS A 96 8.89 -7.10 -3.57
C CYS A 96 9.90 -7.52 -2.51
N ALA A 97 11.16 -7.61 -2.92
CA ALA A 97 12.29 -7.79 -2.03
C ALA A 97 13.31 -6.69 -2.34
N ALA A 98 13.50 -5.79 -1.39
CA ALA A 98 14.54 -4.77 -1.43
C ALA A 98 15.86 -5.34 -0.88
N ASN A 99 16.98 -4.70 -1.23
CA ASN A 99 18.30 -5.02 -0.68
C ASN A 99 18.62 -4.24 0.61
N ALA A 100 17.64 -3.50 1.15
CA ALA A 100 17.75 -2.71 2.37
C ALA A 100 16.38 -2.58 3.05
N PRO A 101 16.31 -2.20 4.33
CA PRO A 101 15.07 -1.89 5.01
C PRO A 101 14.28 -0.80 4.28
N ILE A 102 12.97 -0.98 4.18
CA ILE A 102 12.11 -0.09 3.39
C ILE A 102 11.70 1.15 4.17
N ARG A 103 11.46 2.23 3.42
CA ARG A 103 10.71 3.39 3.88
C ARG A 103 9.43 3.53 3.08
N ILE A 104 8.36 3.93 3.75
CA ILE A 104 7.06 4.16 3.14
C ILE A 104 6.67 5.61 3.40
N HIS A 105 6.33 6.32 2.34
CA HIS A 105 5.86 7.70 2.36
C HIS A 105 4.43 7.74 1.84
N VAL A 106 3.56 8.48 2.52
CA VAL A 106 2.18 8.75 2.09
C VAL A 106 1.93 10.25 2.13
N ASN A 107 1.18 10.77 1.16
CA ASN A 107 0.80 12.17 1.11
C ASN A 107 -0.55 12.35 0.39
N PRO A 108 -1.33 13.40 0.72
CA PRO A 108 -2.54 13.72 -0.03
C PRO A 108 -2.15 14.27 -1.41
N ILE A 109 -3.06 14.10 -2.36
CA ILE A 109 -3.05 14.83 -3.63
C ILE A 109 -4.15 15.88 -3.53
N THR A 110 -3.77 17.15 -3.67
CA THR A 110 -4.71 18.27 -3.66
C THR A 110 -4.90 18.84 -5.06
N ASP A 111 -6.07 19.41 -5.32
CA ASP A 111 -6.29 20.27 -6.48
C ASP A 111 -5.82 21.71 -6.20
N GLU A 112 -6.03 22.60 -7.16
CA GLU A 112 -5.66 24.02 -7.07
C GLU A 112 -6.39 24.76 -5.94
N ALA A 113 -7.59 24.30 -5.57
CA ALA A 113 -8.36 24.83 -4.45
C ALA A 113 -7.92 24.25 -3.09
N GLY A 114 -6.88 23.40 -3.06
CA GLY A 114 -6.40 22.75 -1.85
C GLY A 114 -7.26 21.58 -1.37
N LYS A 115 -8.27 21.16 -2.14
CA LYS A 115 -9.13 20.04 -1.78
C LYS A 115 -8.43 18.73 -2.07
N ILE A 116 -8.52 17.77 -1.13
CA ILE A 116 -7.98 16.42 -1.30
C ILE A 116 -8.78 15.68 -2.38
N VAL A 117 -8.12 15.38 -3.49
CA VAL A 117 -8.66 14.63 -4.64
C VAL A 117 -8.07 13.22 -4.76
N GLY A 118 -7.14 12.87 -3.87
CA GLY A 118 -6.49 11.58 -3.88
C GLY A 118 -5.41 11.41 -2.81
N SER A 119 -4.67 10.33 -2.97
CA SER A 119 -3.48 10.02 -2.18
C SER A 119 -2.39 9.43 -3.07
N ASN A 120 -1.15 9.67 -2.65
CA ASN A 120 0.02 9.00 -3.18
C ASN A 120 0.67 8.17 -2.07
N LEU A 121 1.22 7.02 -2.44
CA LEU A 121 1.97 6.12 -1.57
C LEU A 121 3.23 5.67 -2.31
N GLY A 122 4.38 5.98 -1.74
CA GLY A 122 5.69 5.53 -2.22
C GLY A 122 6.32 4.53 -1.26
N VAL A 123 6.86 3.43 -1.78
CA VAL A 123 7.75 2.52 -1.04
C VAL A 123 9.13 2.59 -1.67
N GLY A 124 10.17 2.72 -0.86
CA GLY A 124 11.53 2.84 -1.35
C GLY A 124 12.59 2.52 -0.32
N ILE A 125 13.84 2.79 -0.68
CA ILE A 125 15.02 2.61 0.18
C ILE A 125 15.86 3.90 0.22
N GLY A 126 16.69 4.03 1.25
CA GLY A 126 17.63 5.17 1.38
C GLY A 126 17.05 6.40 2.11
N ALA A 127 17.94 7.24 2.59
CA ALA A 127 17.68 8.57 3.16
C ALA A 127 18.94 9.44 3.00
N PRO A 128 18.82 10.79 2.94
CA PRO A 128 17.58 11.56 3.00
C PRO A 128 16.77 11.55 1.69
N ARG A 129 17.35 11.00 0.61
CA ARG A 129 16.68 10.79 -0.68
C ARG A 129 16.07 9.40 -0.74
N LEU A 130 14.78 9.31 -1.06
CA LEU A 130 14.05 8.05 -1.20
C LEU A 130 14.17 7.53 -2.64
N ARG A 131 14.84 6.39 -2.82
CA ARG A 131 14.83 5.66 -4.10
C ARG A 131 13.55 4.83 -4.16
N VAL A 132 12.64 5.23 -5.04
CA VAL A 132 11.29 4.66 -5.14
C VAL A 132 11.35 3.32 -5.85
N ILE A 133 10.81 2.29 -5.20
CA ILE A 133 10.67 0.93 -5.71
C ILE A 133 9.22 0.69 -6.16
N VAL A 134 8.26 1.26 -5.44
CA VAL A 134 6.83 1.24 -5.78
C VAL A 134 6.27 2.64 -5.61
N SER A 135 5.44 3.07 -6.55
CA SER A 135 4.65 4.30 -6.44
C SER A 135 3.20 3.98 -6.76
N ALA A 136 2.27 4.39 -5.92
CA ALA A 136 0.84 4.16 -6.08
C ALA A 136 0.09 5.49 -5.97
N VAL A 137 -0.68 5.80 -6.98
CA VAL A 137 -1.52 7.00 -7.07
C VAL A 137 -2.97 6.55 -7.09
N LEU A 138 -3.77 7.06 -6.16
CA LEU A 138 -5.22 6.90 -6.11
C LEU A 138 -5.84 8.28 -6.18
N LYS A 139 -6.43 8.63 -7.32
CA LYS A 139 -6.93 9.97 -7.59
C LYS A 139 -8.31 9.89 -8.24
N ASN A 140 -9.10 10.95 -8.11
CA ASN A 140 -10.40 11.13 -8.78
C ASN A 140 -11.31 9.91 -8.58
N ARG A 141 -11.83 9.73 -7.37
CA ARG A 141 -12.71 8.60 -7.03
C ARG A 141 -13.82 8.44 -8.08
N GLY A 142 -13.92 7.24 -8.66
CA GLY A 142 -14.88 6.92 -9.72
C GLY A 142 -14.24 6.86 -11.12
N ASP A 143 -13.07 7.47 -11.32
CA ASP A 143 -12.30 7.37 -12.57
C ASP A 143 -11.24 6.25 -12.47
N PRO A 144 -11.44 5.08 -13.12
CA PRO A 144 -10.46 4.00 -13.08
C PRO A 144 -9.16 4.33 -13.83
N TYR A 145 -9.15 5.37 -14.68
CA TYR A 145 -7.98 5.82 -15.42
C TYR A 145 -7.20 6.91 -14.67
N ALA A 146 -7.66 7.37 -13.51
CA ALA A 146 -6.88 8.28 -12.67
C ALA A 146 -5.93 7.55 -11.71
N SER A 147 -6.31 6.34 -11.29
CA SER A 147 -5.54 5.52 -10.36
C SER A 147 -4.54 4.60 -11.09
N ARG A 148 -3.34 4.46 -10.53
CA ARG A 148 -2.24 3.68 -11.13
C ARG A 148 -1.20 3.27 -10.09
N VAL A 149 -0.54 2.15 -10.34
CA VAL A 149 0.62 1.69 -9.58
C VAL A 149 1.80 1.43 -10.51
N TYR A 150 2.99 1.77 -10.05
CA TYR A 150 4.27 1.55 -10.71
C TYR A 150 5.14 0.67 -9.81
N ARG A 151 6.00 -0.13 -10.42
CA ARG A 151 6.96 -0.97 -9.70
C ARG A 151 8.27 -1.09 -10.44
N ALA A 152 9.38 -1.12 -9.72
CA ALA A 152 10.69 -1.45 -10.25
C ALA A 152 10.82 -2.98 -10.40
N LYS A 153 10.98 -3.46 -11.65
CA LYS A 153 11.07 -4.90 -11.96
C LYS A 153 12.25 -5.59 -11.25
N SER A 154 13.33 -4.86 -10.98
CA SER A 154 14.52 -5.36 -10.29
C SER A 154 14.24 -5.80 -8.85
N TYR A 155 13.18 -5.28 -8.22
CA TYR A 155 12.82 -5.59 -6.84
C TYR A 155 11.50 -6.35 -6.72
N CYS A 156 10.58 -6.18 -7.67
CA CYS A 156 9.21 -6.68 -7.56
C CYS A 156 8.88 -7.73 -8.64
N LYS A 157 8.19 -8.81 -8.25
CA LYS A 157 7.73 -9.91 -9.12
C LYS A 157 6.21 -10.05 -9.12
N LEU A 158 5.58 -10.14 -10.30
CA LEU A 158 4.14 -10.40 -10.42
C LEU A 158 3.85 -11.88 -10.20
N GLY A 159 2.65 -12.19 -9.66
CA GLY A 159 2.15 -13.57 -9.63
C GLY A 159 2.85 -14.51 -8.65
N ALA A 160 3.77 -14.01 -7.81
CA ALA A 160 4.35 -14.79 -6.72
C ALA A 160 3.28 -15.03 -5.64
N ARG A 161 2.64 -16.21 -5.69
CA ARG A 161 1.81 -16.74 -4.60
C ARG A 161 2.70 -17.33 -3.50
#